data_AF-A0A838N292-F1
#
_entry.id   AF-A0A838N292-F1
#
_cell.length_a   1.000
_cell.length_b   1.000
_cell.length_c   1.000
_cell.angle_alpha   90.00
_cell.angle_beta   90.00
_cell.angle_gamma   90.00
#
_symmetry.space_group_name_H-M   'P 1'
#
loop_
_entity.id
_entity.type
_entity.pdbx_description
1 polymer ?
#
loop_
_entity_poly.entity_id
_entity_poly.type
_entity_poly.pdbx_seq_one_letter_code
_entity_poly.pdbx_strand_id
1 'polypeptide(L)'
;MKRATSPLLLLVVALALTTAGCGSTGSTIARVKNKITTPEGGKAYVVATEKTAFYRYGPQQGNGPDAELPKDTLVNLIRNSFGYSKVKVST
;
A
#
# COMPACT_ATOMS: atom_id res chain seq x y z
N MET A 1 11.61 31.97 -62.16
CA MET A 1 11.00 31.02 -61.19
C MET A 1 12.03 30.71 -60.10
N LYS A 2 11.87 31.29 -58.90
CA LYS A 2 12.74 31.02 -57.74
C LYS A 2 11.81 30.92 -56.51
N ARG A 3 11.75 29.74 -55.89
CA ARG A 3 10.90 29.47 -54.71
C ARG A 3 11.56 30.10 -53.48
N ALA A 4 10.84 30.98 -52.80
CA ALA A 4 11.23 31.52 -51.51
C ALA A 4 10.72 30.59 -50.41
N THR A 5 11.61 29.84 -49.78
CA THR A 5 11.32 29.10 -48.55
C THR A 5 11.44 30.05 -47.37
N SER A 6 10.29 30.36 -46.76
CA SER A 6 10.14 31.30 -45.65
C SER A 6 10.80 30.75 -44.38
N PRO A 7 11.71 31.50 -43.72
CA PRO A 7 12.48 31.04 -42.55
C PRO A 7 11.64 30.91 -41.28
N LEU A 8 10.36 31.28 -41.32
CA LEU A 8 9.45 31.23 -40.18
C LEU A 8 9.14 29.80 -39.68
N LEU A 9 9.33 28.79 -40.54
CA LEU A 9 8.98 27.41 -40.21
C LEU A 9 9.99 26.72 -39.27
N LEU A 10 11.23 27.21 -39.20
CA LEU A 10 12.28 26.58 -38.39
C LEU A 10 12.25 26.98 -36.91
N LEU A 11 11.57 28.08 -36.56
CA LEU A 11 11.53 28.56 -35.16
C LEU A 11 10.50 27.79 -34.29
N VAL A 12 9.50 27.16 -34.92
CA VAL A 12 8.39 26.51 -34.19
C VAL A 12 8.79 25.14 -33.62
N VAL A 13 9.78 24.47 -34.20
CA VAL A 13 10.18 23.10 -33.79
C VAL A 13 11.05 23.10 -32.52
N ALA A 14 11.70 24.22 -32.18
CA ALA A 14 12.64 24.25 -31.05
C ALA A 14 11.98 24.39 -29.66
N LEU A 15 10.67 24.66 -29.58
CA LEU A 15 9.99 24.96 -28.31
C LEU A 15 9.20 23.77 -27.71
N ALA A 16 9.41 22.54 -28.21
CA ALA A 16 8.58 21.38 -27.84
C ALA A 16 9.27 20.33 -26.94
N LEU A 17 10.49 20.55 -26.44
CA LEU A 17 11.25 19.50 -25.73
C LEU A 17 11.49 19.69 -24.22
N THR A 18 10.86 20.66 -23.54
CA THR A 18 11.15 20.92 -22.13
C THR A 18 9.95 20.81 -21.19
N THR A 19 9.33 19.63 -21.08
CA THR A 19 8.58 19.26 -19.86
C THR A 19 8.62 17.75 -19.59
N ALA A 20 9.82 17.17 -19.45
CA ALA A 20 9.98 15.92 -18.71
C ALA A 20 10.08 16.24 -17.21
N GLY A 21 8.96 16.67 -16.63
CA GLY A 21 8.83 16.79 -15.19
C GLY A 21 8.71 15.39 -14.58
N CYS A 22 9.83 14.76 -14.22
CA CYS A 22 9.82 13.68 -13.24
C CYS A 22 9.72 14.31 -11.85
N GLY A 23 8.58 14.94 -11.58
CA GLY A 23 8.17 15.17 -10.20
C GLY A 23 7.70 13.83 -9.68
N SER A 24 8.58 13.10 -8.99
CA SER A 24 8.09 12.13 -8.03
C SER A 24 7.27 12.92 -7.02
N THR A 25 5.94 12.90 -7.17
CA THR A 25 5.00 13.33 -6.13
C THR A 25 5.19 12.38 -4.96
N GLY A 26 6.26 12.60 -4.21
CA GLY A 26 6.36 12.16 -2.84
C GLY A 26 5.27 12.92 -2.11
N SER A 27 4.09 12.30 -2.06
CA SER A 27 2.90 12.83 -1.44
C SER A 27 3.26 13.30 -0.03
N THR A 28 3.44 14.61 0.13
CA THR A 28 3.37 15.32 1.41
C THR A 28 1.91 15.39 1.84
N ILE A 29 1.24 14.23 1.89
CA ILE A 29 0.48 13.98 3.10
C ILE A 29 1.58 13.65 4.09
N ALA A 30 1.86 14.58 5.01
CA ALA A 30 2.42 14.21 6.30
C ALA A 30 1.46 13.15 6.84
N ARG A 31 1.69 11.88 6.46
CA ARG A 31 1.11 10.75 7.12
C ARG A 31 1.61 10.99 8.52
N VAL A 32 0.72 11.47 9.39
CA VAL A 32 0.84 11.27 10.81
C VAL A 32 1.10 9.79 10.88
N LYS A 33 2.38 9.44 10.96
CA LYS A 33 2.85 8.09 11.16
C LYS A 33 2.61 7.92 12.64
N ASN A 34 1.32 7.90 13.02
CA ASN A 34 0.85 7.14 14.14
C ASN A 34 1.21 5.71 13.76
N LYS A 35 2.50 5.41 13.95
CA LYS A 35 2.99 4.07 14.13
C LYS A 35 2.25 3.68 15.40
N ILE A 36 1.07 3.10 15.22
CA ILE A 36 0.38 2.34 16.25
C ILE A 36 1.35 1.19 16.51
N THR A 37 2.34 1.53 17.32
CA THR A 37 3.33 0.62 17.85
C THR A 37 2.58 0.04 19.00
N THR A 38 2.16 -1.19 18.79
CA THR A 38 1.45 -1.91 19.82
C THR A 38 2.39 -2.10 21.01
N PRO A 39 1.88 -2.35 22.22
CA PRO A 39 2.72 -2.47 23.43
C PRO A 39 3.87 -3.47 23.28
N GLU A 40 3.75 -4.41 22.32
CA GLU A 40 4.74 -5.44 22.01
C GLU A 40 5.60 -5.16 20.76
N GLY A 41 5.58 -3.92 20.25
CA GLY A 41 6.44 -3.48 19.15
C GLY A 41 6.02 -3.94 17.74
N GLY A 42 4.97 -4.75 17.63
CA GLY A 42 4.43 -5.28 16.38
C GLY A 42 3.72 -4.22 15.53
N LYS A 43 3.67 -4.46 14.21
CA LYS A 43 2.88 -3.66 13.26
C LYS A 43 1.40 -3.95 13.47
N ALA A 44 0.57 -2.90 13.55
CA ALA A 44 -0.88 -3.01 13.58
C ALA A 44 -1.46 -3.14 12.15
N TYR A 45 -2.50 -3.94 12.01
CA TYR A 45 -3.26 -4.17 10.79
C TYR A 45 -4.75 -4.23 11.11
N VAL A 46 -5.58 -4.15 10.08
CA VAL A 46 -7.03 -4.36 10.16
C VAL A 46 -7.45 -5.47 9.21
N VAL A 47 -8.50 -6.20 9.57
CA VAL A 47 -9.09 -7.22 8.70
C VAL A 47 -9.80 -6.55 7.52
N ALA A 48 -9.35 -6.85 6.30
CA ALA A 48 -9.87 -6.20 5.08
C ALA A 48 -11.13 -6.87 4.51
N THR A 49 -11.32 -8.17 4.76
CA THR A 49 -12.49 -8.93 4.28
C THR A 49 -13.63 -8.87 5.30
N GLU A 50 -14.86 -9.16 4.87
CA GLU A 50 -16.02 -9.20 5.76
C GLU A 50 -15.82 -10.15 6.95
N LYS A 51 -15.19 -11.30 6.67
CA LYS A 51 -14.82 -12.32 7.66
C LYS A 51 -13.46 -12.91 7.30
N THR A 52 -12.65 -13.21 8.31
CA THR A 52 -11.37 -13.91 8.17
C THR A 52 -11.33 -15.10 9.14
N ALA A 53 -11.01 -16.29 8.62
CA ALA A 53 -10.83 -17.49 9.43
C ALA A 53 -9.74 -17.28 10.50
N PHE A 54 -10.03 -17.65 11.74
CA PHE A 54 -9.13 -17.47 12.86
C PHE A 54 -8.95 -18.77 13.65
N TYR A 55 -7.70 -19.04 14.00
CA TYR A 55 -7.28 -20.22 14.75
C TYR A 55 -6.77 -19.78 16.11
N ARG A 56 -7.49 -20.09 17.19
CA ARG A 56 -7.08 -19.70 18.55
C ARG A 56 -5.89 -20.53 19.03
N TYR A 57 -5.83 -21.79 18.62
CA TYR A 57 -4.79 -22.75 19.01
C TYR A 57 -3.78 -23.08 17.89
N GLY A 58 -4.02 -22.55 16.68
CA GLY A 58 -3.14 -22.70 15.52
C GLY A 58 -3.68 -23.67 14.46
N PRO A 59 -3.11 -23.64 13.24
CA PRO A 59 -3.65 -24.33 12.06
C PRO A 59 -3.57 -25.86 12.13
N GLN A 60 -2.83 -26.43 13.09
CA GLN A 60 -2.74 -27.87 13.29
C GLN A 60 -3.95 -28.45 14.04
N GLN A 61 -4.93 -27.62 14.44
CA GLN A 61 -6.20 -28.10 15.00
C GLN A 61 -6.99 -28.82 13.89
N GLY A 62 -7.21 -30.13 14.04
CA GLY A 62 -7.77 -30.98 12.98
C GLY A 62 -9.19 -30.64 12.50
N ASN A 63 -9.84 -29.64 13.12
CA ASN A 63 -11.21 -29.23 12.85
C ASN A 63 -11.33 -27.93 12.05
N GLY A 64 -10.22 -27.39 11.52
CA GLY A 64 -10.22 -26.12 10.80
C GLY A 64 -10.28 -24.90 11.73
N PRO A 65 -10.68 -23.71 11.25
CA PRO A 65 -10.75 -22.51 12.07
C PRO A 65 -11.87 -22.62 13.13
N ASP A 66 -11.57 -22.22 14.35
CA ASP A 66 -12.46 -22.28 15.52
C ASP A 66 -13.07 -20.90 15.87
N ALA A 67 -12.76 -19.89 15.07
CA ALA A 67 -13.28 -18.53 15.19
C ALA A 67 -13.22 -17.78 13.85
N GLU A 68 -13.84 -16.61 13.80
CA GLU A 68 -13.75 -15.66 12.70
C GLU A 68 -13.46 -14.26 13.25
N LEU A 69 -12.67 -13.48 12.52
CA LEU A 69 -12.50 -12.06 12.78
C LEU A 69 -13.38 -11.28 11.80
N PRO A 70 -14.26 -10.38 12.28
CA PRO A 70 -15.02 -9.49 11.40
C PRO A 70 -14.10 -8.44 10.76
N LYS A 71 -14.59 -7.83 9.69
CA LYS A 71 -13.96 -6.67 9.05
C LYS A 71 -13.60 -5.59 10.05
N ASP A 72 -12.54 -4.85 9.73
CA ASP A 72 -12.03 -3.72 10.52
C ASP A 72 -11.54 -4.10 11.92
N THR A 73 -11.51 -5.40 12.28
CA THR A 73 -10.88 -5.87 13.51
C THR A 73 -9.40 -5.50 13.53
N LEU A 74 -8.99 -4.73 14.55
CA LEU A 74 -7.60 -4.35 14.75
C LEU A 74 -6.80 -5.52 15.30
N VAL A 75 -5.71 -5.87 14.62
CA VAL A 75 -4.82 -6.96 15.00
C VAL A 75 -3.36 -6.53 14.98
N ASN A 76 -2.58 -7.09 15.88
CA ASN A 76 -1.15 -6.82 16.01
C ASN A 76 -0.40 -8.03 15.48
N LEU A 77 0.38 -7.82 14.43
CA LEU A 77 1.17 -8.90 13.84
C LEU A 77 2.33 -9.26 14.76
N ILE A 78 2.33 -10.51 15.23
CA ILE A 78 3.43 -11.09 16.02
C ILE A 78 4.46 -11.73 15.07
N ARG A 79 3.99 -12.51 14.09
CA ARG A 79 4.86 -13.25 13.17
C ARG A 79 4.16 -13.50 11.84
N ASN A 80 4.85 -13.22 10.74
CA ASN A 80 4.46 -13.70 9.41
C ASN A 80 4.88 -15.16 9.21
N SER A 81 4.01 -15.96 8.62
CA SER A 81 4.32 -17.30 8.11
C SER A 81 3.63 -17.52 6.77
N PHE A 82 4.07 -18.52 6.02
CA PHE A 82 3.39 -18.91 4.79
C PHE A 82 2.03 -19.53 5.13
N GLY A 83 0.96 -19.08 4.45
CA GLY A 83 -0.42 -19.52 4.66
C GLY A 83 -1.15 -18.89 5.86
N TYR A 84 -0.44 -18.57 6.95
CA TYR A 84 -1.03 -18.00 8.16
C TYR A 84 -0.11 -16.96 8.81
N SER A 85 -0.68 -16.01 9.54
CA SER A 85 0.08 -15.08 10.39
C SER A 85 -0.35 -15.23 11.85
N LYS A 86 0.62 -15.22 12.76
CA LYS A 86 0.31 -15.15 14.20
C LYS A 86 0.04 -13.71 14.56
N VAL A 87 -1.15 -13.45 15.10
CA VAL A 87 -1.60 -12.11 15.48
C VAL A 87 -2.14 -12.10 16.90
N LYS A 88 -2.13 -10.93 17.54
CA LYS A 88 -2.87 -10.63 18.77
C LYS A 88 -4.03 -9.73 18.41
N VAL A 89 -5.26 -10.15 18.70
CA VAL A 89 -6.43 -9.28 18.55
C VAL A 89 -6.32 -8.17 19.59
N SER A 90 -6.48 -6.92 19.16
CA SER A 90 -6.53 -5.79 20.08
C SER A 90 -7.93 -5.72 20.67
N THR A 91 -8.04 -5.95 21.98
CA THR A 91 -9.28 -5.74 22.75
C THR A 91 -9.61 -4.27 22.86
#